data_AF-A0A3P7M8S7-F1
#
_entry.id   AF-A0A3P7M8S7-F1
#
_cell.length_a   1.000
_cell.length_b   1.000
_cell.length_c   1.000
_cell.angle_alpha   90.00
_cell.angle_beta   90.00
_cell.angle_gamma   90.00
#
_symmetry.space_group_name_H-M   'P 1'
#
loop_
_entity.id
_entity.type
_entity.pdbx_description
1 polymer ?
#
loop_
_entity_poly.entity_id
_entity_poly.type
_entity_poly.pdbx_seq_one_letter_code
_entity_poly.pdbx_strand_id
1 'polypeptide(L)'
;MVLLHTFRLFKFYYFFSNLGPKLAMIERMLKETLEFLAFLLLFIFAAGIAMEALLYLNRTTFNYEVLQDIFSVQYYRLFGENNLELAEGKRHHN
;
A
#
# COMPACT_ATOMS: atom_id res chain seq x y z
N MET A 1 -16.59 1.86 15.81
CA MET A 1 -18.04 1.52 15.74
C MET A 1 -18.61 1.65 14.32
N VAL A 2 -18.32 2.72 13.56
CA VAL A 2 -18.91 2.98 12.23
C VAL A 2 -18.57 1.91 11.18
N LEU A 3 -17.31 1.47 11.10
CA LEU A 3 -16.86 0.49 10.10
C LEU A 3 -17.65 -0.83 10.14
N LEU A 4 -17.93 -1.36 11.34
CA LEU A 4 -18.72 -2.58 11.52
C LEU A 4 -20.16 -2.44 11.01
N HIS A 5 -20.75 -1.25 11.14
CA HIS A 5 -22.09 -0.97 10.62
C HIS A 5 -22.09 -0.90 9.09
N THR A 6 -21.05 -0.31 8.49
CA THR A 6 -20.91 -0.26 7.02
C THR A 6 -20.83 -1.66 6.42
N PHE A 7 -20.05 -2.58 6.99
CA PHE A 7 -20.01 -3.98 6.54
C PHE A 7 -21.35 -4.70 6.67
N ARG A 8 -22.15 -4.34 7.68
CA ARG A 8 -23.50 -4.90 7.86
C ARG A 8 -24.48 -4.43 6.78
N LEU A 9 -24.32 -3.19 6.28
CA LEU A 9 -25.09 -2.68 5.14
C LEU A 9 -24.77 -3.48 3.87
N PHE A 10 -23.50 -3.83 3.62
CA PHE A 10 -23.11 -4.68 2.49
C PHE A 10 -23.84 -6.03 2.49
N LYS A 11 -24.03 -6.66 3.65
CA LYS A 11 -24.82 -7.91 3.76
C LYS A 11 -26.29 -7.70 3.40
N PHE A 12 -26.88 -6.56 3.75
CA PHE A 12 -28.26 -6.24 3.38
C PHE A 12 -28.40 -6.00 1.86
N TYR A 13 -27.41 -5.34 1.25
CA TYR A 13 -27.36 -5.13 -0.20
C TYR A 13 -27.28 -6.43 -1.01
N TYR A 14 -26.76 -7.51 -0.44
CA TYR A 14 -26.69 -8.83 -1.08
C TYR A 14 -28.09 -9.41 -1.39
N PHE A 15 -29.11 -9.03 -0.63
CA PHE A 15 -30.47 -9.56 -0.79
C PHE A 15 -31.26 -8.91 -1.94
N PHE A 16 -30.80 -7.76 -2.46
CA PHE A 16 -31.43 -7.10 -3.60
C PHE A 16 -31.06 -7.79 -4.92
N SER A 17 -32.06 -8.20 -5.70
CA SER A 17 -31.87 -8.99 -6.94
C SER A 17 -30.95 -8.33 -7.98
N ASN A 18 -30.92 -7.00 -8.05
CA ASN A 18 -30.08 -6.25 -8.99
C ASN A 18 -28.64 -6.01 -8.50
N LEU A 19 -28.40 -6.07 -7.19
CA LEU A 19 -27.10 -5.73 -6.57
C LEU A 19 -26.35 -6.96 -6.09
N GLY A 20 -27.05 -8.05 -5.72
CA GLY A 20 -26.44 -9.31 -5.30
C GLY A 20 -25.43 -9.88 -6.32
N PRO A 21 -25.77 -10.03 -7.61
CA PRO A 21 -24.85 -10.53 -8.62
C PRO A 21 -23.61 -9.65 -8.80
N LYS A 22 -23.76 -8.32 -8.71
CA LYS A 22 -22.65 -7.37 -8.79
C LYS A 22 -21.73 -7.47 -7.58
N LEU A 23 -22.29 -7.66 -6.38
CA LEU A 23 -21.53 -7.82 -5.15
C LEU A 23 -20.74 -9.14 -5.15
N ALA A 24 -21.35 -10.24 -5.60
CA ALA A 24 -20.69 -11.53 -5.77
C ALA A 24 -19.55 -11.46 -6.81
N MET A 25 -19.71 -10.63 -7.85
CA MET A 25 -18.64 -10.35 -8.81
C MET A 25 -17.47 -9.59 -8.16
N ILE A 26 -17.74 -8.53 -7.40
CA ILE A 26 -16.70 -7.78 -6.66
C ILE A 26 -15.97 -8.70 -5.68
N GLU A 27 -16.66 -9.57 -4.95
CA GLU A 27 -16.03 -10.52 -4.03
C GLU A 27 -15.04 -11.45 -4.75
N ARG A 28 -15.40 -11.95 -5.93
CA ARG A 28 -14.50 -12.78 -6.75
C ARG A 28 -13.28 -12.00 -7.23
N MET A 29 -13.47 -10.78 -7.71
CA MET A 29 -12.37 -9.90 -8.15
C MET A 29 -11.47 -9.47 -6.99
N LEU A 30 -12.02 -9.31 -5.78
CA LEU A 30 -11.25 -8.99 -4.58
C LEU A 30 -10.27 -10.11 -4.22
N LYS A 31 -10.63 -11.40 -4.44
CA LYS A 31 -9.71 -12.52 -4.23
C LYS A 31 -8.50 -12.43 -5.16
N GLU A 32 -8.74 -12.22 -6.44
CA GLU A 32 -7.68 -12.02 -7.44
C GLU A 32 -6.81 -10.80 -7.11
N THR A 33 -7.45 -9.71 -6.64
CA THR A 33 -6.75 -8.49 -6.22
C THR A 33 -5.88 -8.70 -4.98
N LEU A 34 -6.29 -9.55 -4.04
CA LEU A 34 -5.48 -9.88 -2.86
C LEU A 34 -4.22 -10.67 -3.24
N GLU A 35 -4.32 -11.60 -4.19
CA GLU A 35 -3.16 -12.30 -4.74
C GLU A 35 -2.20 -11.33 -5.44
N PHE A 36 -2.74 -10.41 -6.25
CA PHE A 36 -1.94 -9.34 -6.85
C PHE A 36 -1.28 -8.44 -5.81
N LEU A 37 -1.98 -8.07 -4.73
CA LEU A 37 -1.44 -7.23 -3.67
C LEU A 37 -0.27 -7.90 -2.96
N ALA A 38 -0.29 -9.23 -2.78
CA ALA A 38 0.83 -9.97 -2.21
C ALA A 38 2.09 -9.86 -3.08
N PHE A 39 1.95 -10.01 -4.41
CA PHE A 39 3.07 -9.79 -5.33
C PHE A 39 3.53 -8.34 -5.34
N LEU A 40 2.60 -7.39 -5.33
CA LEU A 40 2.91 -5.96 -5.27
C LEU A 40 3.72 -5.60 -4.01
N LEU A 41 3.35 -6.15 -2.86
CA LEU A 41 4.10 -5.96 -1.62
C LEU A 41 5.54 -6.43 -1.76
N LEU A 42 5.80 -7.59 -2.38
CA LEU A 42 7.18 -8.05 -2.61
C LEU A 42 8.00 -7.04 -3.42
N PHE A 43 7.40 -6.42 -4.45
CA PHE A 43 8.08 -5.38 -5.23
C PHE A 43 8.33 -4.11 -4.42
N ILE A 44 7.35 -3.68 -3.61
CA ILE A 44 7.48 -2.52 -2.72
C ILE A 44 8.60 -2.76 -1.70
N PHE A 45 8.65 -3.95 -1.08
CA PHE A 45 9.72 -4.35 -0.16
C PHE A 45 11.09 -4.27 -0.84
N ALA A 46 11.25 -4.91 -2.00
CA ALA A 46 12.53 -4.97 -2.70
C ALA A 46 13.01 -3.57 -3.15
N ALA A 47 12.12 -2.76 -3.73
CA ALA A 47 12.44 -1.41 -4.18
C ALA A 47 12.75 -0.48 -3.00
N GLY A 48 12.00 -0.60 -1.89
CA GLY A 48 12.21 0.22 -0.71
C GLY A 48 13.54 -0.09 -0.03
N ILE A 49 13.90 -1.37 0.14
CA ILE A 49 15.19 -1.77 0.71
C ILE A 49 16.34 -1.27 -0.18
N ALA A 50 16.22 -1.40 -1.50
CA ALA A 50 17.25 -0.91 -2.43
C ALA A 50 17.40 0.61 -2.35
N MET A 51 16.31 1.36 -2.28
CA MET A 51 16.34 2.82 -2.17
C MET A 51 16.95 3.29 -0.84
N GLU A 52 16.57 2.67 0.28
CA GLU A 52 17.12 3.00 1.60
C GLU A 52 18.63 2.68 1.66
N ALA A 53 19.06 1.53 1.12
CA ALA A 53 20.46 1.14 1.08
C ALA A 53 21.32 2.08 0.21
N LEU A 54 20.75 2.65 -0.86
CA LEU A 54 21.45 3.60 -1.73
C LEU A 54 21.51 5.01 -1.15
N LEU A 55 20.44 5.48 -0.48
CA LEU A 55 20.36 6.84 0.07
C LEU A 55 21.05 6.98 1.43
N TYR A 56 20.97 5.96 2.28
CA TYR A 56 21.44 6.03 3.67
C TYR A 56 22.54 5.00 3.96
N LEU A 57 23.69 5.16 3.34
CA LEU A 57 24.85 4.27 3.51
C LEU A 57 25.46 4.29 4.94
N ASN A 58 25.16 5.32 5.74
CA ASN A 58 25.80 5.59 7.03
C ASN A 58 24.89 5.35 8.26
N ARG A 59 23.64 4.91 8.08
CA ARG A 59 22.75 4.57 9.20
C ARG A 59 23.00 3.12 9.62
N THR A 60 23.77 2.93 10.69
CA THR A 60 24.13 1.60 11.24
C THR A 60 23.12 1.05 12.24
N THR A 61 22.07 1.80 12.59
CA THR A 61 21.04 1.39 13.56
C THR A 61 19.76 0.96 12.86
N PHE A 62 19.40 -0.32 12.99
CA PHE A 62 18.10 -0.83 12.57
C PHE A 62 17.01 -0.37 13.55
N ASN A 63 16.29 0.69 13.19
CA ASN A 63 15.15 1.21 13.96
C ASN A 63 13.83 0.90 13.26
N TYR A 64 12.74 0.78 14.01
CA TYR A 64 11.38 0.57 13.48
C TYR A 64 10.96 1.68 12.49
N GLU A 65 11.43 2.90 12.73
CA GLU A 65 11.20 4.06 11.86
C GLU A 65 11.74 3.86 10.44
N VAL A 66 12.90 3.19 10.30
CA VAL A 66 13.50 2.90 8.97
C VAL A 66 12.60 1.97 8.17
N LEU A 67 12.01 0.97 8.83
CA LEU A 67 11.08 0.06 8.17
C LEU A 67 9.82 0.81 7.70
N GLN A 68 9.30 1.73 8.50
CA GLN A 68 8.14 2.55 8.14
C GLN A 68 8.44 3.49 6.95
N ASP A 69 9.63 4.09 6.90
CA ASP A 69 10.06 4.96 5.81
C ASP A 69 10.21 4.18 4.49
N ILE A 70 10.83 3.00 4.54
CA ILE A 70 10.93 2.07 3.40
C ILE A 70 9.56 1.78 2.77
N PHE A 71 8.55 1.50 3.61
CA PHE A 71 7.19 1.20 3.13
C PHE A 71 6.46 2.42 2.61
N SER A 72 6.43 3.48 3.40
CA SER A 72 5.58 4.64 3.14
C SER A 72 5.98 5.34 1.84
N VAL A 73 7.27 5.57 1.61
CA VAL A 73 7.77 6.27 0.42
C VAL A 73 7.42 5.51 -0.86
N GLN A 74 7.65 4.20 -0.89
CA GLN A 74 7.34 3.37 -2.06
C GLN A 74 5.83 3.19 -2.26
N TYR A 75 5.06 3.10 -1.17
CA TYR A 75 3.61 3.01 -1.22
C TYR A 75 2.98 4.26 -1.84
N TYR A 76 3.33 5.46 -1.38
CA TYR A 76 2.77 6.71 -1.93
C TYR A 76 3.19 6.95 -3.38
N ARG A 77 4.38 6.49 -3.78
CA ARG A 77 4.84 6.52 -5.18
C ARG A 77 3.91 5.75 -6.12
N LEU A 78 3.31 4.65 -5.67
CA LEU A 78 2.31 3.91 -6.45
C LEU A 78 1.07 4.76 -6.82
N PHE A 79 0.71 5.71 -5.96
CA PHE A 79 -0.42 6.63 -6.16
C PHE A 79 -0.06 7.89 -6.95
N GLY A 80 1.17 7.99 -7.47
CA GLY A 80 1.62 9.12 -8.28
C GLY A 80 2.37 10.20 -7.50
N GLU A 81 2.63 10.00 -6.21
CA GLU A 81 3.48 10.89 -5.43
C GLU A 81 4.96 10.60 -5.70
N ASN A 82 5.47 11.18 -6.79
CA ASN A 82 6.87 11.10 -7.14
C ASN A 82 7.65 12.16 -6.35
N ASN A 83 8.13 11.78 -5.17
CA ASN A 83 9.05 12.59 -4.35
C ASN A 83 10.42 12.71 -5.03
N LEU A 84 10.50 13.48 -6.12
CA LEU A 84 11.70 13.71 -6.94
C LEU A 84 12.82 14.35 -6.12
N GLU A 85 12.49 15.24 -5.18
CA GLU A 85 13.45 15.89 -4.28
C GLU A 85 14.22 14.90 -3.39
N LEU A 86 13.57 13.79 -3.01
CA LEU A 86 14.19 12.71 -2.23
C LEU A 86 15.15 11.88 -3.10
N ALA A 87 14.76 11.63 -4.35
CA ALA A 87 15.60 10.91 -5.31
C ALA A 87 16.82 11.72 -5.75
N GLU A 88 16.71 13.05 -5.77
CA GLU A 88 17.82 13.97 -6.08
C GLU A 88 18.75 14.24 -4.89
N GLY A 89 18.48 13.67 -3.70
CA GLY A 89 19.31 13.86 -2.50
C GLY A 89 19.28 15.28 -1.91
N LYS A 90 18.39 16.16 -2.39
CA LYS A 90 18.34 17.58 -2.02
C LYS A 90 17.77 17.87 -0.63
N ARG A 91 17.07 16.92 -0.01
CA ARG A 91 16.54 17.05 1.36
C ARG A 91 17.60 17.12 2.47
N HIS A 92 18.89 16.94 2.14
CA HIS A 92 20.00 16.99 3.10
C HIS A 92 20.71 18.35 3.19
N HIS A 93 20.23 19.41 2.53
CA HIS A 93 20.90 20.73 2.50
C HIS A 93 20.15 21.84 3.26
N ASN A 94 19.48 21.52 4.37
CA ASN A 94 18.99 22.52 5.34
C ASN A 94 19.14 22.00 6.77
#